data_AF-A0AAJ1F4U7-F1
#
_entry.id   AF-A0AAJ1F4U7-F1
#
_cell.length_a   1.000
_cell.length_b   1.000
_cell.length_c   1.000
_cell.angle_alpha   90.00
_cell.angle_beta   90.00
_cell.angle_gamma   90.00
#
_symmetry.space_group_name_H-M   'P 1'
#
loop_
_entity.id
_entity.type
_entity.pdbx_description
1 polymer ?
#
loop_
_entity_poly.entity_id
_entity_poly.type
_entity_poly.pdbx_seq_one_letter_code
_entity_poly.pdbx_strand_id
1 'polypeptide(L)' 'QIDGFDEVQAVEVKPLAFGMMFIEVQVVLGEGEGIVDGFEDRVRGVDPLVGQIEALEMGRL' A
#
# COMPACT_ATOMS: atom_id res chain seq x y z
N GLN A 1 11.31 -1.74 -1.75
CA GLN A 1 10.58 -2.76 -0.98
C GLN A 1 9.56 -2.02 -0.12
N ILE A 2 8.29 -2.45 -0.09
CA ILE A 2 7.18 -1.70 0.53
C ILE A 2 7.22 -1.79 2.07
N ASP A 3 7.65 -2.92 2.61
CA ASP A 3 7.80 -3.20 4.04
C ASP A 3 8.85 -2.34 4.77
N GLY A 4 9.66 -1.59 4.03
CA GLY A 4 10.65 -0.66 4.59
C GLY A 4 10.12 0.74 4.91
N PHE A 5 8.83 1.00 4.71
CA PHE A 5 8.20 2.28 5.03
C PHE A 5 7.78 2.33 6.50
N ASP A 6 8.09 3.42 7.20
CA ASP A 6 7.80 3.60 8.63
C ASP A 6 6.30 3.50 8.95
N GLU A 7 5.45 3.85 7.98
CA GLU A 7 4.00 3.81 8.11
C GLU A 7 3.44 2.38 8.01
N VAL A 8 4.19 1.44 7.42
CA VAL A 8 3.73 0.07 7.11
C VAL A 8 3.83 -0.82 8.33
N GLN A 9 2.69 -1.42 8.70
CA GLN A 9 2.58 -2.34 9.83
C GLN A 9 2.66 -3.80 9.40
N ALA A 10 2.06 -4.11 8.25
CA ALA A 10 2.04 -5.46 7.69
C ALA A 10 1.95 -5.42 6.17
N VAL A 11 2.58 -6.41 5.54
CA VAL A 11 2.48 -6.68 4.11
C VAL A 11 2.11 -8.14 3.95
N GLU A 12 1.01 -8.40 3.25
CA GLU A 12 0.56 -9.75 2.92
C GLU A 12 0.46 -9.89 1.39
N VAL A 13 1.09 -10.92 0.84
CA VAL A 13 1.08 -11.19 -0.61
C VAL A 13 0.26 -12.45 -0.86
N LYS A 14 -0.84 -12.30 -1.58
CA LYS A 14 -1.77 -13.39 -1.94
C LYS A 14 -1.69 -13.64 -3.44
N PRO A 15 -1.54 -14.89 -3.89
CA PRO A 15 -1.63 -15.18 -5.32
C PRO A 15 -3.06 -14.97 -5.83
N LEU A 16 -3.18 -14.29 -6.97
CA LEU A 16 -4.41 -14.19 -7.74
C LEU A 16 -4.38 -15.16 -8.92
N ALA A 17 -5.47 -15.16 -9.70
CA ALA A 17 -5.52 -15.87 -10.97
C ALA A 17 -4.57 -15.24 -12.01
N PHE A 18 -4.20 -16.03 -13.02
CA PHE A 18 -3.40 -15.58 -14.17
C PHE A 18 -2.01 -15.03 -13.82
N GLY A 19 -1.39 -15.52 -12.75
CA GLY A 19 -0.05 -15.09 -12.33
C GLY A 19 0.00 -13.67 -11.75
N MET A 20 -1.15 -13.05 -11.50
CA MET A 20 -1.24 -11.80 -10.78
C MET A 20 -1.02 -12.04 -9.29
N MET A 21 -0.55 -11.02 -8.58
CA MET A 21 -0.41 -11.03 -7.13
C MET A 21 -1.26 -9.90 -6.56
N PHE A 22 -1.94 -10.17 -5.45
CA PHE A 22 -2.60 -9.17 -4.64
C PHE A 22 -1.71 -8.86 -3.44
N ILE A 23 -1.32 -7.59 -3.30
CA ILE A 23 -0.49 -7.14 -2.18
C ILE A 23 -1.39 -6.30 -1.28
N GLU A 24 -1.64 -6.81 -0.08
CA GLU A 24 -2.38 -6.11 0.96
C GLU A 24 -1.37 -5.44 1.91
N VAL A 25 -1.48 -4.13 2.06
CA VAL A 25 -0.57 -3.34 2.90
C VAL A 25 -1.40 -2.65 3.96
N GLN A 26 -1.08 -2.92 5.23
CA GLN A 26 -1.70 -2.26 6.37
C GLN A 26 -0.78 -1.12 6.80
N VAL A 27 -1.32 0.11 6.82
CA VAL A 27 -0.55 1.31 7.16
C VAL A 27 -1.23 2.14 8.23
N VAL A 28 -0.42 2.82 9.03
CA VAL A 28 -0.85 3.85 9.97
C VAL A 28 -0.29 5.18 9.50
N LEU A 29 -1.18 6.03 9.00
CA LEU A 29 -0.84 7.36 8.53
C LEU A 29 -1.11 8.39 9.63
N GLY A 30 -0.23 9.40 9.72
CA GLY A 30 -0.40 10.52 10.64
C GLY A 30 -1.54 11.46 10.23
N GLU A 31 -1.69 12.56 10.97
CA GLU A 31 -2.70 13.59 10.68
C GLU A 31 -2.15 14.64 9.70
N GLY A 32 -2.88 14.92 8.62
CA GLY A 32 -2.54 15.94 7.63
C GLY A 32 -3.22 15.71 6.26
N GLU A 33 -3.36 16.78 5.48
CA GLU A 33 -3.95 16.73 4.14
C GLU A 33 -2.95 16.15 3.13
N GLY A 34 -3.40 15.23 2.26
CA GLY A 34 -2.58 14.64 1.21
C GLY A 34 -1.59 13.54 1.64
N ILE A 35 -1.65 13.08 2.90
CA ILE A 35 -0.77 12.00 3.39
C ILE A 35 -1.07 10.67 2.69
N VAL A 36 -2.35 10.39 2.40
CA VAL A 36 -2.78 9.20 1.67
C VAL A 36 -2.22 9.22 0.25
N ASP A 37 -2.46 10.29 -0.51
CA ASP A 37 -1.99 10.44 -1.88
C ASP A 37 -0.46 10.32 -1.97
N GLY A 38 0.27 10.98 -1.06
CA GLY A 38 1.73 10.90 -1.00
C GLY A 38 2.25 9.50 -0.68
N PHE A 39 1.51 8.72 0.11
CA PHE A 39 1.84 7.33 0.37
C PHE A 39 1.59 6.45 -0.87
N GLU A 40 0.45 6.63 -1.55
CA GLU A 40 0.13 5.90 -2.79
C GLU A 40 1.20 6.13 -3.87
N ASP A 41 1.63 7.38 -4.06
CA ASP A 41 2.69 7.72 -5.02
C ASP A 41 4.02 7.04 -4.69
N ARG A 42 4.39 6.98 -3.40
CA ARG A 42 5.59 6.27 -2.94
C ARG A 42 5.51 4.78 -3.25
N VAL A 43 4.36 4.14 -2.98
CA VAL A 43 4.14 2.72 -3.26
C VAL A 43 4.22 2.46 -4.77
N ARG A 44 3.60 3.32 -5.58
CA ARG A 44 3.65 3.22 -7.05
C ARG A 44 5.08 3.35 -7.60
N GLY A 45 5.92 4.13 -6.93
CA GLY A 45 7.34 4.28 -7.25
C GLY A 45 8.22 3.09 -6.87
N VAL A 46 7.74 2.13 -6.07
CA VAL A 46 8.55 0.98 -5.62
C VAL A 46 8.83 -0.01 -6.76
N ASP A 47 7.84 -0.28 -7.60
CA ASP A 47 7.97 -1.23 -8.71
C ASP A 47 7.04 -0.86 -9.88
N PRO A 48 7.54 -0.85 -11.13
CA PRO A 48 6.73 -0.53 -12.31
C PRO A 48 5.56 -1.49 -12.58
N LEU A 49 5.54 -2.68 -11.95
CA LEU A 49 4.44 -3.65 -12.06
C LEU A 49 3.25 -3.34 -11.15
N VAL A 50 3.35 -2.35 -10.26
CA VAL A 50 2.23 -1.88 -9.44
C VAL A 50 1.24 -1.14 -10.33
N GLY A 51 0.20 -1.85 -10.78
CA GLY A 51 -0.78 -1.32 -11.73
C GLY A 51 -1.83 -0.41 -11.09
N GLN A 52 -2.48 -0.90 -10.04
CA GLN A 52 -3.57 -0.21 -9.33
C GLN A 52 -3.35 -0.28 -7.83
N ILE A 53 -3.70 0.81 -7.15
CA ILE A 53 -3.69 0.93 -5.69
C ILE A 53 -5.10 1.34 -5.32
N GLU A 54 -5.70 0.63 -4.37
CA GLU A 54 -7.06 0.89 -3.89
C GLU A 54 -7.07 0.88 -2.36
N ALA A 55 -7.71 1.89 -1.76
CA ALA A 55 -7.98 1.88 -0.32
C ALA A 55 -9.16 0.96 -0.04
N LEU A 56 -8.90 -0.20 0.58
CA LEU A 56 -9.94 -1.17 0.93
C LEU A 56 -10.70 -0.77 2.20
N GLU A 57 -9.98 -0.41 3.25
CA GLU A 57 -10.55 -0.09 4.55
C GLU A 57 -9.83 1.11 5.16
N MET A 58 -10.60 2.04 5.72
CA MET A 58 -10.09 3.21 6.44
C MET A 58 -10.70 3.23 7.83
N GLY A 59 -9.85 3.06 8.83
CA GLY A 59 -10.21 3.10 10.24
C GLY A 59 -9.35 4.12 10.98
N ARG A 60 -9.87 4.61 12.12
CA ARG A 60 -9.08 5.38 13.07
C ARG A 60 -8.59 4.44 14.17
N LEU A 61 -7.30 4.53 14.50
CA LEU A 61 -6.68 3.88 15.65
C LEU A 61 -6.76 4.77 16.90
#